data_AF-A0A1G3UI23-F1
#
_entry.id   AF-A0A1G3UI23-F1
#
_cell.length_a   1.000
_cell.length_b   1.000
_cell.length_c   1.000
_cell.angle_alpha   90.00
_cell.angle_beta   90.00
_cell.angle_gamma   90.00
#
_symmetry.space_group_name_H-M   'P 1'
#
loop_
_entity.id
_entity.type
_entity.pdbx_description
1 polymer ?
#
loop_
_entity_poly.entity_id
_entity_poly.type
_entity_poly.pdbx_seq_one_letter_code
_entity_poly.pdbx_strand_id
1 'polypeptide(L)'
;MSVPSLAKELGISEPTLYTYLDILDKTGIFRTLKKQSAKQSKKPEKLYFCNTNILYTLASDQKIVTDIGTTRETFFVNAFAEIYYSEIGDFQLGEIVFEVGGKGKKFGQIKDADKSYLVVDIDTTTHKYKVPLWMFGLMNLF
;
A
#
# COMPACT_ATOMS: atom_id res chain seq x y z
N MET A 1 -1.68 7.41 -12.68
CA MET A 1 -2.86 7.18 -13.53
C MET A 1 -4.09 7.14 -12.64
N SER A 2 -5.20 7.80 -13.00
CA SER A 2 -6.42 7.79 -12.19
C SER A 2 -7.38 6.70 -12.69
N VAL A 3 -8.32 6.26 -11.83
CA VAL A 3 -9.35 5.29 -12.25
C VAL A 3 -10.13 5.77 -13.49
N PRO A 4 -10.58 7.04 -13.58
CA PRO A 4 -11.28 7.51 -14.77
C PRO A 4 -10.43 7.45 -16.05
N SER A 5 -9.13 7.75 -15.96
CA SER A 5 -8.25 7.64 -17.14
C SER A 5 -8.08 6.19 -17.58
N LEU A 6 -7.97 5.25 -16.63
CA LEU A 6 -7.84 3.83 -16.93
C LEU A 6 -9.14 3.25 -17.53
N ALA A 7 -10.29 3.62 -16.99
CA ALA A 7 -11.59 3.19 -17.52
C ALA A 7 -11.77 3.64 -18.99
N LYS A 8 -11.38 4.88 -19.29
CA LYS A 8 -11.39 5.44 -20.64
C LYS A 8 -10.45 4.69 -21.58
N GLU A 9 -9.22 4.39 -21.15
CA GLU A 9 -8.23 3.65 -21.94
C GLU A 9 -8.70 2.21 -22.25
N LEU A 10 -9.36 1.57 -21.29
CA LEU A 10 -9.93 0.23 -21.44
C LEU A 10 -11.28 0.21 -22.18
N GLY A 11 -11.87 1.36 -22.51
CA GLY A 11 -13.17 1.44 -23.19
C GLY A 11 -14.35 0.94 -22.36
N ILE A 12 -14.26 1.01 -21.02
CA ILE A 12 -15.29 0.53 -20.09
C ILE A 12 -15.80 1.64 -19.16
N SER A 13 -16.97 1.43 -18.55
CA SER A 13 -17.48 2.34 -17.53
C SER A 13 -16.70 2.24 -16.20
N GLU A 14 -16.63 3.32 -15.42
CA GLU A 14 -16.01 3.26 -14.08
C GLU A 14 -16.64 2.20 -13.16
N PRO A 15 -17.98 2.04 -13.07
CA PRO A 15 -18.59 0.95 -12.30
C PRO A 15 -18.12 -0.45 -12.73
N THR A 16 -17.94 -0.67 -14.03
CA THR A 16 -17.39 -1.93 -14.56
C THR A 16 -15.93 -2.09 -14.10
N LEU A 17 -15.10 -1.05 -14.20
CA LEU A 17 -13.72 -1.10 -13.73
C LEU A 17 -13.64 -1.38 -12.21
N TYR A 18 -14.48 -0.75 -11.40
CA TYR A 18 -14.55 -1.03 -9.95
C TYR A 18 -14.90 -2.50 -9.68
N THR A 19 -15.79 -3.09 -10.48
CA THR A 19 -16.13 -4.52 -10.38
C THR A 19 -14.93 -5.39 -10.74
N TYR A 20 -14.18 -5.05 -11.78
CA TYR A 20 -12.97 -5.79 -12.15
C TYR A 20 -11.87 -5.69 -11.11
N LEU A 21 -11.64 -4.49 -10.54
CA LEU A 21 -10.66 -4.32 -9.47
C LEU A 21 -11.05 -5.11 -8.22
N ASP A 22 -12.34 -5.17 -7.85
CA ASP A 22 -12.82 -6.00 -6.74
C ASP A 22 -12.62 -7.50 -7.00
N ILE A 23 -12.84 -7.97 -8.24
CA ILE A 23 -12.55 -9.35 -8.64
C ILE A 23 -11.05 -9.63 -8.52
N LEU A 24 -10.20 -8.73 -9.03
CA LEU A 24 -8.73 -8.89 -9.00
C LEU A 24 -8.14 -8.84 -7.58
N ASP A 25 -8.81 -8.15 -6.67
CA ASP A 25 -8.48 -8.15 -5.23
C ASP A 25 -8.84 -9.49 -4.60
N LYS A 26 -10.06 -9.97 -4.84
CA LYS A 26 -10.51 -11.27 -4.34
C LYS A 26 -9.72 -12.46 -4.89
N THR A 27 -9.15 -12.33 -6.09
CA THR A 27 -8.31 -13.38 -6.70
C THR A 27 -6.83 -13.28 -6.34
N GLY A 28 -6.43 -12.26 -5.56
CA GLY A 28 -5.05 -12.13 -5.09
C GLY A 28 -4.07 -11.63 -6.15
N ILE A 29 -4.54 -10.82 -7.12
CA ILE A 29 -3.69 -10.19 -8.13
C ILE A 29 -3.35 -8.75 -7.72
N PHE A 30 -4.37 -7.93 -7.52
CA PHE A 30 -4.24 -6.52 -7.13
C PHE A 30 -4.92 -6.24 -5.82
N ARG A 31 -4.23 -5.59 -4.90
CA ARG A 31 -4.80 -5.12 -3.65
C ARG A 31 -5.30 -3.69 -3.79
N THR A 32 -6.57 -3.47 -3.46
CA THR A 32 -7.16 -2.13 -3.44
C THR A 32 -7.09 -1.51 -2.05
N LEU A 33 -6.64 -0.26 -1.98
CA LEU A 33 -6.64 0.52 -0.74
C LEU A 33 -7.74 1.56 -0.78
N LYS A 34 -8.60 1.57 0.23
CA LYS A 34 -9.75 2.48 0.37
C LYS A 34 -9.54 3.40 1.57
N LYS A 35 -10.22 4.54 1.63
CA LYS A 35 -10.26 5.35 2.87
C LYS A 35 -10.99 4.59 3.96
N GLN A 36 -10.56 4.77 5.20
CA GLN A 36 -11.32 4.30 6.34
C GLN A 36 -12.58 5.16 6.50
N SER A 37 -13.75 4.54 6.39
CA SER A 37 -15.02 5.24 6.61
C SER A 37 -16.10 4.26 7.07
N ALA A 38 -17.10 4.77 7.79
CA ALA A 38 -18.26 3.96 8.22
C ALA A 38 -19.04 3.36 7.05
N LYS A 39 -18.99 4.03 5.87
CA LYS A 39 -19.56 3.54 4.62
C LYS A 39 -18.46 3.48 3.57
N GLN A 40 -17.81 2.32 3.47
CA GLN A 40 -16.70 2.12 2.56
C GLN A 40 -17.10 2.37 1.11
N SER A 41 -16.34 3.22 0.43
CA SER A 41 -16.50 3.47 -1.00
C SER A 41 -16.03 2.26 -1.81
N LYS A 42 -16.68 2.01 -2.95
CA LYS A 42 -16.17 1.06 -3.95
C LYS A 42 -14.95 1.63 -4.71
N LYS A 43 -14.78 2.95 -4.71
CA LYS A 43 -13.66 3.62 -5.37
C LYS A 43 -12.38 3.40 -4.54
N PRO A 44 -11.33 2.79 -5.12
CA PRO A 44 -10.03 2.71 -4.49
C PRO A 44 -9.32 4.07 -4.55
N GLU A 45 -8.56 4.37 -3.51
CA GLU A 45 -7.64 5.51 -3.45
C GLU A 45 -6.26 5.12 -4.00
N LYS A 46 -5.82 3.90 -3.72
CA LYS A 46 -4.52 3.36 -4.17
C LYS A 46 -4.65 1.91 -4.59
N LEU A 47 -3.75 1.48 -5.47
CA LEU A 47 -3.70 0.12 -6.03
C LEU A 47 -2.29 -0.43 -5.88
N TYR A 48 -2.16 -1.66 -5.40
CA TYR A 48 -0.91 -2.39 -5.25
C TYR A 48 -1.04 -3.79 -5.84
N PHE A 49 0.06 -4.50 -6.04
CA PHE A 49 0.00 -5.95 -6.25
C PHE A 49 -0.22 -6.66 -4.90
N CYS A 50 -0.81 -7.85 -4.92
CA CYS A 50 -1.02 -8.65 -3.69
C CYS A 50 0.27 -9.27 -3.13
N ASN A 51 1.39 -9.17 -3.84
CA ASN A 51 2.73 -9.44 -3.31
C ASN A 51 3.80 -8.83 -4.22
N THR A 52 5.02 -8.74 -3.70
CA THR A 52 6.18 -8.21 -4.45
C THR A 52 6.62 -9.12 -5.60
N ASN A 53 6.37 -10.44 -5.56
CA ASN A 53 6.77 -11.35 -6.63
C ASN A 53 6.00 -11.08 -7.92
N ILE A 54 4.69 -10.80 -7.86
CA ILE A 54 3.89 -10.41 -9.03
C ILE A 54 4.45 -9.11 -9.63
N LEU A 55 4.70 -8.11 -8.79
CA LEU A 55 5.30 -6.83 -9.19
C LEU A 55 6.62 -7.05 -9.94
N TYR A 56 7.55 -7.82 -9.34
CA TYR A 56 8.86 -8.09 -9.95
C TYR A 56 8.74 -8.91 -11.24
N THR A 57 7.86 -9.91 -11.27
CA THR A 57 7.67 -10.78 -12.45
C THR A 57 7.18 -9.96 -13.65
N LEU A 58 6.14 -9.16 -13.46
CA LEU A 58 5.57 -8.34 -14.54
C LEU A 58 6.50 -7.20 -14.94
N ALA A 59 7.17 -6.55 -13.99
CA ALA A 59 8.15 -5.52 -14.30
C ALA A 59 9.30 -6.08 -15.13
N SER A 60 9.83 -7.26 -14.77
CA SER A 60 10.89 -7.93 -15.52
C SER A 60 10.43 -8.33 -16.93
N ASP A 61 9.24 -8.92 -17.07
CA ASP A 61 8.67 -9.34 -18.35
C ASP A 61 8.50 -8.13 -19.31
N GLN A 62 8.02 -7.02 -18.77
CA GLN A 62 7.80 -5.78 -19.51
C GLN A 62 9.06 -4.91 -19.66
N LYS A 63 10.21 -5.37 -19.14
CA LYS A 63 11.48 -4.61 -19.12
C LYS A 63 11.36 -3.24 -18.44
N ILE A 64 10.53 -3.15 -17.40
CA ILE A 64 10.30 -1.96 -16.57
C ILE A 64 11.15 -2.08 -15.31
N VAL A 65 11.83 -0.99 -14.93
CA VAL A 65 12.56 -0.94 -13.65
C VAL A 65 11.54 -0.86 -12.51
N THR A 66 11.60 -1.81 -11.57
CA THR A 66 10.75 -1.79 -10.38
C THR A 66 11.17 -0.64 -9.46
N ASP A 67 10.21 0.22 -9.10
CA ASP A 67 10.44 1.26 -8.10
C ASP A 67 10.53 0.65 -6.68
N ILE A 68 11.62 0.96 -5.98
CA ILE A 68 11.87 0.41 -4.65
C ILE A 68 10.91 0.98 -3.60
N GLY A 69 10.42 2.21 -3.76
CA GLY A 69 9.38 2.78 -2.90
C GLY A 69 8.10 1.97 -2.97
N THR A 70 7.62 1.75 -4.20
CA THR A 70 6.46 0.92 -4.53
C THR A 70 6.63 -0.50 -4.02
N THR A 71 7.84 -1.08 -4.11
CA THR A 71 8.13 -2.41 -3.57
C THR A 71 7.95 -2.46 -2.05
N ARG A 72 8.47 -1.46 -1.32
CA ARG A 72 8.33 -1.39 0.15
C ARG A 72 6.87 -1.24 0.58
N GLU A 73 6.15 -0.35 -0.07
CA GLU A 73 4.72 -0.15 0.16
C GLU A 73 3.92 -1.42 -0.16
N THR A 74 4.23 -2.09 -1.29
CA THR A 74 3.61 -3.36 -1.68
C THR A 74 3.91 -4.46 -0.67
N PHE A 75 5.13 -4.53 -0.14
CA PHE A 75 5.47 -5.47 0.93
C PHE A 75 4.65 -5.18 2.20
N PHE A 76 4.63 -3.91 2.63
CA PHE A 76 3.99 -3.49 3.87
C PHE A 76 2.47 -3.70 3.84
N VAL A 77 1.79 -3.25 2.78
CA VAL A 77 0.33 -3.35 2.67
C VAL A 77 -0.16 -4.80 2.70
N ASN A 78 0.67 -5.74 2.22
CA ASN A 78 0.35 -7.16 2.20
C ASN A 78 0.69 -7.91 3.50
N ALA A 79 1.21 -7.23 4.52
CA ALA A 79 1.40 -7.79 5.86
C ALA A 79 0.12 -7.74 6.74
N PHE A 80 -0.96 -7.14 6.23
CA PHE A 80 -2.19 -6.95 6.98
C PHE A 80 -3.38 -7.56 6.23
N ALA A 81 -4.37 -8.07 6.96
CA ALA A 81 -5.66 -8.46 6.36
C ALA A 81 -6.50 -7.21 6.06
N GLU A 82 -6.56 -6.28 7.01
CA GLU A 82 -7.28 -5.00 6.88
C GLU A 82 -6.28 -3.84 7.00
N ILE A 83 -6.27 -2.94 6.03
CA ILE A 83 -5.45 -1.72 6.04
C ILE A 83 -6.05 -0.71 5.06
N TYR A 84 -5.96 0.57 5.41
CA TYR A 84 -6.62 1.65 4.68
C TYR A 84 -5.62 2.70 4.20
N TYR A 85 -6.07 3.52 3.27
CA TYR A 85 -5.39 4.72 2.82
C TYR A 85 -5.46 5.78 3.93
N SER A 86 -4.35 6.49 4.15
CA SER A 86 -4.28 7.65 5.04
C SER A 86 -4.12 8.95 4.24
N GLU A 87 -4.72 10.04 4.72
CA GLU A 87 -4.51 11.37 4.13
C GLU A 87 -3.23 12.06 4.65
N ILE A 88 -2.69 11.58 5.78
CA ILE A 88 -1.56 12.20 6.49
C ILE A 88 -0.31 11.31 6.53
N GLY A 89 -0.42 10.05 6.09
CA GLY A 89 0.70 9.14 5.87
C GLY A 89 0.39 8.18 4.72
N ASP A 90 1.14 7.10 4.59
CA ASP A 90 0.91 6.11 3.53
C ASP A 90 -0.27 5.16 3.84
N PHE A 91 -0.40 4.74 5.10
CA PHE A 91 -1.38 3.73 5.50
C PHE A 91 -2.01 4.02 6.86
N GLN A 92 -3.20 3.47 7.09
CA GLN A 92 -3.93 3.55 8.35
C GLN A 92 -4.49 2.19 8.77
N LEU A 93 -4.27 1.82 10.03
CA LEU A 93 -4.86 0.65 10.70
C LEU A 93 -5.55 1.11 11.98
N GLY A 94 -6.88 1.19 11.96
CA GLY A 94 -7.62 1.80 13.08
C GLY A 94 -7.19 3.25 13.27
N GLU A 95 -6.69 3.58 14.46
CA GLU A 95 -6.18 4.93 14.77
C GLU A 95 -4.68 5.09 14.48
N ILE A 96 -4.00 4.03 14.05
CA ILE A 96 -2.56 4.04 13.83
C ILE A 96 -2.24 4.42 12.38
N VAL A 97 -1.37 5.40 12.20
CA VAL A 97 -0.88 5.82 10.88
C VAL A 97 0.56 5.33 10.66
N PHE A 98 0.83 4.80 9.48
CA PHE A 98 2.15 4.36 9.07
C PHE A 98 2.64 5.20 7.90
N GLU A 99 3.90 5.61 7.99
CA GLU A 99 4.66 6.17 6.87
C GLU A 99 5.75 5.17 6.51
N VAL A 100 5.82 4.75 5.24
CA VAL A 100 6.75 3.73 4.76
C VAL A 100 7.82 4.36 3.88
N GLY A 101 9.08 3.98 4.05
CA GLY A 101 10.13 4.53 3.21
C GLY A 101 11.49 3.85 3.35
N GLY A 102 12.47 4.41 2.64
CA GLY A 102 13.86 3.98 2.80
C GLY A 102 14.49 4.49 4.09
N LYS A 103 15.73 4.07 4.36
CA LYS A 103 16.52 4.40 5.57
C LYS A 103 16.51 5.90 5.96
N GLY A 104 16.47 6.80 4.98
CA GLY A 104 16.52 8.26 5.17
C GLY A 104 15.17 8.94 5.42
N LYS A 105 14.05 8.20 5.39
CA LYS A 105 12.72 8.75 5.64
C LYS A 105 12.64 9.30 7.07
N LYS A 106 11.88 10.38 7.26
CA LYS A 106 11.71 11.09 8.54
C LYS A 106 10.22 11.22 8.85
N PHE A 107 9.89 11.49 10.11
CA PHE A 107 8.52 11.68 10.61
C PHE A 107 7.79 12.92 10.05
N GLY A 108 8.30 13.58 9.00
CA GLY A 108 7.78 14.89 8.56
C GLY A 108 6.29 14.89 8.20
N GLN A 109 5.80 13.83 7.55
CA GLN A 109 4.39 13.70 7.13
C GLN A 109 3.46 13.40 8.32
N ILE A 110 3.93 12.61 9.28
CA ILE A 110 3.14 12.07 10.39
C ILE A 110 3.48 12.73 11.75
N LYS A 111 4.20 13.84 11.75
CA LYS A 111 4.76 14.47 12.97
C LYS A 111 3.71 14.87 14.01
N ASP A 112 2.50 15.20 13.55
CA ASP A 112 1.40 15.70 14.38
C ASP A 112 0.37 14.59 14.70
N ALA A 113 0.63 13.35 14.26
CA ALA A 113 -0.25 12.21 14.53
C ALA A 113 0.19 11.46 15.80
N ASP A 114 -0.68 11.44 16.81
CA ASP A 114 -0.42 10.85 18.13
C ASP A 114 -0.01 9.37 18.08
N LYS A 115 -0.66 8.59 17.21
CA LYS A 115 -0.40 7.16 17.02
C LYS A 115 0.19 6.95 15.63
N SER A 116 1.46 7.30 15.46
CA SER A 116 2.14 7.16 14.18
C SER A 116 3.49 6.45 14.26
N TYR A 117 3.78 5.68 13.22
CA TYR A 117 5.01 4.91 13.11
C TYR A 117 5.68 5.12 11.75
N LEU A 118 6.98 5.30 11.80
CA LEU A 118 7.83 5.37 10.63
C LEU A 118 8.39 3.97 10.35
N VAL A 119 7.99 3.37 9.24
CA VAL A 119 8.42 2.04 8.84
C VAL A 119 9.50 2.16 7.76
N VAL A 120 10.71 1.69 8.04
CA VAL A 120 11.83 1.86 7.10
C VAL A 120 12.68 0.62 6.91
N ASP A 121 13.42 0.58 5.80
CA ASP A 121 14.52 -0.35 5.62
C ASP A 121 15.47 -0.34 6.82
N ILE A 122 16.00 -1.52 7.15
CA ILE A 122 16.91 -1.86 8.27
C ILE A 122 17.29 -0.63 9.09
N ASP A 123 16.58 -0.48 10.21
CA ASP A 123 16.90 0.55 11.16
C ASP A 123 17.93 0.05 12.17
N THR A 124 18.98 0.84 12.37
CA THR A 124 19.98 0.66 13.44
C THR A 124 19.75 1.64 14.59
N THR A 125 18.75 2.52 14.45
CA THR A 125 18.42 3.53 15.45
C THR A 125 17.44 2.99 16.49
N THR A 126 17.56 3.44 17.73
CA THR A 126 16.74 3.03 18.89
C THR A 126 15.44 3.83 19.02
N HIS A 127 14.94 4.42 17.93
CA HIS A 127 13.78 5.30 17.99
C HIS A 127 12.48 4.50 18.18
N LYS A 128 11.78 4.68 19.31
CA LYS A 128 10.61 3.87 19.70
C LYS A 128 9.44 3.83 18.70
N TYR A 129 9.30 4.84 17.86
CA TYR A 129 8.24 4.91 16.83
C TYR A 129 8.75 4.56 15.42
N LYS A 130 9.97 4.04 15.32
CA LYS A 130 10.58 3.65 14.06
C LYS A 130 10.71 2.13 14.02
N VAL A 131 10.07 1.51 13.04
CA VAL A 131 9.95 0.05 12.96
C VAL A 131 10.66 -0.45 11.70
N PRO A 132 11.57 -1.42 11.81
CA PRO A 132 12.15 -2.04 10.62
C PRO A 132 11.10 -2.73 9.75
N LEU A 133 11.07 -2.39 8.46
CA LEU A 133 10.11 -2.91 7.48
C LEU A 133 10.09 -4.44 7.44
N TRP A 134 11.25 -5.08 7.55
CA TRP A 134 11.36 -6.54 7.48
C TRP A 134 10.58 -7.27 8.59
N MET A 135 10.29 -6.62 9.73
CA MET A 135 9.51 -7.23 10.81
C MET A 135 8.08 -7.57 10.38
N PHE A 136 7.51 -6.81 9.44
CA PHE A 136 6.16 -7.04 8.92
C PHE A 136 6.06 -8.32 8.08
N GLY A 137 7.18 -8.86 7.58
CA GLY A 137 7.21 -10.16 6.91
C GLY A 137 6.89 -11.34 7.84
N LEU A 138 7.00 -11.14 9.16
CA LEU A 138 6.71 -12.17 10.16
C LEU A 138 5.22 -12.17 10.58
N MET A 139 4.45 -11.15 10.20
CA MET A 139 3.04 -11.03 10.61
C MET A 139 2.13 -12.07 9.95
N ASN A 140 2.54 -12.62 8.80
CA ASN A 140 1.79 -13.64 8.07
C ASN A 140 2.16 -15.07 8.48
N LEU A 141 2.97 -15.26 9.54
CA LEU A 141 3.42 -16.57 10.03
C LEU A 141 2.53 -17.15 11.15
N PHE A 142 1.49 -16.45 11.59
CA PHE A 142 0.53 -16.84 12.63
C PHE A 142 -0.89 -16.42 12.24
#